data_AF-A0A497LE01-F1
#
_entry.id   AF-A0A497LE01-F1
#
_cell.length_a   1.000
_cell.length_b   1.000
_cell.length_c   1.000
_cell.angle_alpha   90.00
_cell.angle_beta   90.00
_cell.angle_gamma   90.00
#
_symmetry.space_group_name_H-M   'P 1'
#
loop_
_entity.id
_entity.type
_entity.pdbx_description
1 polymer ?
#
loop_
_entity_poly.entity_id
_entity_poly.type
_entity_poly.pdbx_seq_one_letter_code
_entity_poly.pdbx_strand_id
1 'polypeptide(L)' 'DKISAEAQKRGVYVTGWVSHLIVAPPLIVTEEQIDEGVNALGEALKVADQETA' A
#
# COMPACT_ATOMS: atom_id res chain seq x y z
N ASP A 1 -7.74 5.62 -6.32
CA ASP A 1 -8.07 4.17 -6.28
C ASP A 1 -7.08 3.22 -6.98
N LYS A 2 -6.39 3.60 -8.06
CA LYS A 2 -5.40 2.71 -8.73
C LYS A 2 -4.32 2.16 -7.79
N ILE A 3 -3.78 3.01 -6.90
CA ILE A 3 -2.75 2.62 -5.92
C ILE A 3 -3.30 1.58 -4.94
N SER A 4 -4.49 1.80 -4.37
CA SER A 4 -5.12 0.86 -3.44
C SER A 4 -5.44 -0.49 -4.09
N ALA A 5 -5.86 -0.48 -5.36
CA ALA A 5 -6.09 -1.71 -6.11
C ALA A 5 -4.80 -2.48 -6.40
N GLU A 6 -3.70 -1.77 -6.70
CA GLU A 6 -2.39 -2.39 -6.93
C GLU A 6 -1.76 -2.94 -5.64
N ALA A 7 -1.88 -2.21 -4.53
CA ALA A 7 -1.47 -2.68 -3.21
C ALA A 7 -2.21 -3.98 -2.82
N GLN A 8 -3.51 -4.06 -3.09
CA GLN A 8 -4.31 -5.26 -2.80
C GLN A 8 -3.85 -6.49 -3.59
N LYS A 9 -3.49 -6.33 -4.88
CA LYS A 9 -2.92 -7.44 -5.67
C LYS A 9 -1.61 -7.97 -5.09
N ARG A 10 -0.87 -7.12 -4.37
CA ARG A 10 0.41 -7.43 -3.72
C ARG A 10 0.23 -7.93 -2.29
N GLY A 11 -1.01 -8.15 -1.85
CA GLY A 11 -1.33 -8.69 -0.53
C GLY A 11 -1.50 -7.63 0.56
N VAL A 12 -1.44 -6.34 0.21
CA VAL A 12 -1.54 -5.24 1.18
C VAL A 12 -2.86 -4.50 1.01
N TYR A 13 -3.70 -4.56 2.05
CA TYR A 13 -4.96 -3.83 2.06
C TYR A 13 -4.76 -2.42 2.64
N VAL A 14 -5.01 -1.41 1.81
CA VAL A 14 -5.03 0.00 2.22
C VAL A 14 -6.29 0.69 1.73
N THR A 15 -6.89 1.51 2.60
CA THR A 15 -8.06 2.31 2.23
C THR A 15 -7.61 3.68 1.77
N GLY A 16 -7.90 4.05 0.53
CA GLY A 16 -7.66 5.41 0.04
C GLY A 16 -8.71 6.39 0.55
N TRP A 17 -8.27 7.55 1.02
CA TRP A 17 -9.14 8.65 1.42
C TRP A 17 -8.65 9.98 0.83
N VAL A 18 -9.25 10.40 -0.28
CA VAL A 18 -8.95 11.62 -1.07
C VAL A 18 -7.47 11.75 -1.45
N SER A 19 -6.62 12.15 -0.51
CA SER A 19 -5.17 12.33 -0.66
C SER A 19 -4.34 11.51 0.35
N HIS A 20 -4.98 10.66 1.15
CA HIS A 20 -4.35 9.86 2.20
C HIS A 20 -4.56 8.36 1.95
N LEU A 21 -3.63 7.55 2.43
CA LEU A 21 -3.78 6.09 2.50
C LEU A 21 -3.86 5.71 3.98
N ILE A 22 -4.96 5.07 4.37
CA ILE A 22 -5.15 4.56 5.72
C ILE A 22 -4.55 3.16 5.78
N VAL A 23 -3.53 3.01 6.64
CA VAL A 23 -2.85 1.76 6.94
C VAL A 23 -3.16 1.38 8.38
N ALA A 24 -3.92 0.32 8.57
CA ALA A 24 -4.35 -0.16 9.88
C ALA A 24 -4.08 -1.67 9.99
N PRO A 25 -2.82 -2.07 10.27
CA PRO A 25 -2.47 -3.48 10.41
C PRO A 25 -3.04 -4.05 11.73
N PRO A 26 -3.27 -5.37 11.80
CA PRO A 26 -3.71 -6.02 13.03
C PRO A 26 -2.64 -5.94 14.11
N LEU A 27 -3.04 -5.90 15.39
CA LEU A 27 -2.09 -5.81 16.52
C LEU A 27 -1.17 -7.04 16.68
N ILE A 28 -1.49 -8.15 16.01
CA ILE A 28 -0.74 -9.42 16.06
C ILE A 28 0.39 -9.44 15.01
N VAL A 29 0.47 -8.43 14.14
CA VAL A 29 1.45 -8.33 13.06
C VAL A 29 2.89 -8.33 13.59
N THR A 30 3.81 -8.95 12.87
CA THR A 30 5.25 -8.93 13.16
C THR A 30 5.96 -7.80 12.42
N GLU A 31 7.20 -7.47 12.83
CA GLU A 31 8.04 -6.48 12.14
C GLU A 31 8.30 -6.86 10.68
N GLU A 32 8.64 -8.13 10.42
CA GLU A 32 8.82 -8.66 9.05
C GLU A 32 7.58 -8.48 8.18
N GLN A 33 6.38 -8.72 8.73
CA GLN A 33 5.12 -8.53 8.00
C GLN A 33 4.84 -7.05 7.71
N ILE A 34 5.25 -6.14 8.60
CA ILE A 34 5.19 -4.71 8.34
C ILE A 34 6.15 -4.34 7.21
N ASP A 35 7.39 -4.82 7.23
CA ASP A 35 8.37 -4.54 6.18
C ASP A 35 7.92 -5.04 4.80
N GLU A 36 7.38 -6.27 4.74
CA GLU A 36 6.75 -6.81 3.52
C GLU A 36 5.62 -5.91 3.01
N GLY A 37 4.76 -5.46 3.93
CA GLY A 37 3.63 -4.59 3.60
C GLY A 37 4.06 -3.21 3.09
N VAL A 38 5.05 -2.60 3.73
CA VAL A 38 5.59 -1.29 3.34
C VAL A 38 6.30 -1.38 1.98
N ASN A 39 7.08 -2.44 1.74
CA ASN A 39 7.75 -2.66 0.46
C ASN A 39 6.74 -2.82 -0.69
N ALA A 40 5.70 -3.63 -0.49
CA ALA A 40 4.64 -3.80 -1.47
C ALA A 40 3.85 -2.49 -1.73
N LEU A 41 3.64 -1.67 -0.70
CA LEU A 41 3.04 -0.35 -0.84
C LEU A 41 3.94 0.60 -1.65
N GLY A 42 5.24 0.58 -1.42
CA GLY A 42 6.23 1.36 -2.18
C GLY A 42 6.22 1.02 -3.68
N GLU A 43 6.13 -0.26 -4.01
CA GLU A 43 5.99 -0.68 -5.42
C GLU A 43 4.65 -0.26 -6.03
N ALA A 44 3.56 -0.27 -5.27
CA ALA A 44 2.26 0.22 -5.74
C ALA A 44 2.27 1.74 -6.02
N LEU A 45 3.06 2.51 -5.27
CA LEU A 45 3.20 3.96 -5.47
C LEU A 45 3.91 4.33 -6.78
N LYS A 46 4.82 3.47 -7.28
CA LYS A 46 5.48 3.70 -8.58
C LYS A 46 4.49 3.81 -9.75
N VAL A 47 3.31 3.17 -9.63
CA VAL A 47 2.24 3.32 -10.64
C VAL A 47 1.76 4.77 -10.72
N ALA A 48 1.71 5.48 -9.59
CA ALA A 48 1.36 6.90 -9.58
C ALA A 48 2.49 7.77 -10.15
N ASP A 49 3.75 7.45 -9.83
CA ASP A 49 4.91 8.17 -10.38
C ASP A 49 4.93 8.10 -11.92
N GLN A 50 4.54 6.96 -12.51
CA GLN A 50 4.45 6.78 -13.96
C GLN A 50 3.31 7.58 -14.62
N GLU A 51 2.23 7.89 -13.90
CA GLU A 51 1.11 8.68 -14.47
C GLU A 51 1.35 10.19 -14.40
N THR A 52 2.41 10.63 -13.71
CA THR A 52 2.74 12.06 -13.54
C THR A 52 4.00 12.49 -14.32
N ALA A 53 4.59 11.58 -15.10
CA ALA A 53 5.80 11.79 -15.92
C ALA A 53 5.50 12.21 -17.36
#